data_AF-A0A5C8S235-F1
#
_entry.id   AF-A0A5C8S235-F1
#
_cell.length_a   1.000
_cell.length_b   1.000
_cell.length_c   1.000
_cell.angle_alpha   90.00
_cell.angle_beta   90.00
_cell.angle_gamma   90.00
#
_symmetry.space_group_name_H-M   'P 1'
#
loop_
_entity.id
_entity.type
_entity.pdbx_description
1 polymer ?
#
loop_
_entity_poly.entity_id
_entity_poly.type
_entity_poly.pdbx_seq_one_letter_code
_entity_poly.pdbx_strand_id
1 'polypeptide(L)'
;MKRAFGTDPKTRSAAEIRPLNWPNDYLSLADPKLWALKRDILFAWARSRAVRESFQEMIRRHPHSWGSSATVYRLRDEAASEIASGINAAIIKARGSVNRS
;
A
#
# COMPACT_ATOMS: atom_id res chain seq x y z
N MET A 1 -12.17 -29.61 16.21
CA MET A 1 -10.94 -29.52 15.39
C MET A 1 -10.60 -28.05 15.19
N LYS A 2 -9.59 -27.51 15.89
CA LYS A 2 -9.11 -26.13 15.70
C LYS A 2 -7.98 -26.16 14.66
N ARG A 3 -8.19 -25.53 13.50
CA ARG A 3 -7.17 -25.41 12.44
C ARG A 3 -6.09 -24.44 12.92
N ALA A 4 -4.88 -24.95 13.08
CA ALA A 4 -3.68 -24.15 13.27
C ALA A 4 -3.37 -23.42 11.96
N PHE A 5 -3.56 -22.11 11.92
CA PHE A 5 -2.94 -21.27 10.90
C PHE A 5 -1.49 -21.03 11.31
N GLY A 6 -0.63 -22.00 11.02
CA GLY A 6 0.81 -21.79 11.02
C GLY A 6 1.15 -20.83 9.88
N THR A 7 1.21 -19.54 10.18
CA THR A 7 1.72 -18.53 9.25
C THR A 7 3.22 -18.43 9.42
N ASP A 8 3.97 -19.28 8.71
CA ASP A 8 5.40 -19.06 8.50
C ASP A 8 5.58 -17.82 7.61
N PRO A 9 6.28 -16.76 8.07
CA PRO A 9 6.47 -15.53 7.29
C PRO A 9 7.38 -15.69 6.07
N LYS A 10 8.15 -16.78 5.97
CA LYS A 10 9.22 -16.94 4.96
C LYS A 10 8.76 -17.52 3.63
N THR A 11 7.53 -18.01 3.54
CA THR A 11 7.04 -18.77 2.36
C THR A 11 5.97 -18.06 1.53
N ARG A 12 5.57 -16.83 1.87
CA ARG A 12 4.57 -16.11 1.10
C ARG A 12 5.18 -15.52 -0.17
N SER A 13 4.71 -15.99 -1.32
CA SER A 13 4.87 -15.30 -2.60
C SER A 13 4.31 -13.87 -2.46
N ALA A 14 4.96 -12.88 -3.07
CA ALA A 14 4.51 -11.47 -3.04
C ALA A 14 3.05 -11.28 -3.49
N ALA A 15 2.48 -12.25 -4.22
CA ALA A 15 1.08 -12.28 -4.65
C ALA A 15 0.09 -12.87 -3.62
N GLU A 16 0.56 -13.62 -2.62
CA GLU A 16 -0.26 -14.14 -1.50
C GLU A 16 -0.42 -13.15 -0.35
N ILE A 17 0.33 -12.04 -0.39
CA ILE A 17 -0.03 -10.82 0.32
C ILE A 17 -1.19 -10.17 -0.44
N ARG A 18 -2.32 -10.88 -0.54
CA ARG A 18 -3.57 -10.25 -1.01
C ARG A 18 -3.96 -9.22 0.05
N PRO A 19 -4.13 -7.94 -0.31
CA PRO A 19 -4.42 -6.90 0.66
C PRO A 19 -5.93 -6.92 0.95
N LEU A 20 -6.38 -7.92 1.72
CA LEU A 20 -7.79 -7.93 2.16
C LEU A 20 -8.07 -6.87 3.23
N ASN A 21 -7.02 -6.27 3.79
CA ASN A 21 -7.03 -5.06 4.59
C ASN A 21 -5.62 -4.47 4.42
N TRP A 22 -5.40 -3.55 3.47
CA TRP A 22 -4.20 -2.69 3.58
C TRP A 22 -4.48 -1.80 4.80
N PRO A 23 -3.83 -2.01 5.95
CA PRO A 23 -4.12 -1.17 7.09
C PRO A 23 -3.68 0.23 6.70
N ASN A 24 -4.61 1.17 6.81
CA ASN A 24 -4.40 2.58 6.50
C ASN A 24 -3.39 3.23 7.46
N ASP A 25 -2.85 2.45 8.39
CA ASP A 25 -1.96 2.80 9.51
C ASP A 25 -0.67 3.50 9.10
N TYR A 26 -0.26 3.37 7.82
CA TYR A 26 1.01 3.92 7.35
C TYR A 26 0.86 5.14 6.42
N LEU A 27 -0.36 5.50 6.02
CA LEU A 27 -0.58 6.72 5.23
C LEU A 27 -0.83 7.90 6.15
N SER A 28 -0.28 9.07 5.80
CA SER A 28 -0.50 10.29 6.59
C SER A 28 -1.97 10.71 6.59
N LEU A 29 -2.59 10.73 7.77
CA LEU A 29 -3.99 11.12 7.98
C LEU A 29 -4.20 12.64 8.13
N ALA A 30 -3.13 13.44 8.00
CA ALA A 30 -3.16 14.88 8.23
C ALA A 30 -4.15 15.62 7.30
N ASP A 31 -4.37 15.09 6.09
CA ASP A 31 -5.46 15.53 5.20
C ASP A 31 -6.26 14.29 4.74
N PRO A 32 -7.49 14.10 5.25
CA PRO A 32 -8.34 12.98 4.88
C PRO A 32 -8.65 12.86 3.38
N LYS A 33 -8.72 13.98 2.65
CA LYS A 33 -8.99 13.95 1.20
C LYS A 33 -7.75 13.50 0.44
N LEU A 34 -6.59 14.02 0.80
CA LEU A 34 -5.32 13.65 0.18
C LEU A 34 -4.96 12.19 0.47
N TRP A 35 -5.21 11.74 1.70
CA TRP A 35 -5.06 10.34 2.12
C TRP A 35 -5.93 9.40 1.25
N ALA A 36 -7.22 9.71 1.10
CA ALA A 36 -8.14 8.89 0.33
C ALA A 36 -7.68 8.79 -1.12
N LEU A 37 -7.24 9.91 -1.70
CA LEU A 37 -6.70 9.97 -3.05
C LEU A 37 -5.43 9.11 -3.19
N LYS A 38 -4.47 9.21 -2.26
CA LYS A 38 -3.25 8.37 -2.24
C LYS A 38 -3.59 6.87 -2.22
N ARG A 39 -4.51 6.48 -1.34
CA ARG A 39 -4.98 5.09 -1.21
C ARG A 39 -5.63 4.60 -2.52
N ASP A 40 -6.54 5.38 -3.07
CA ASP A 40 -7.27 4.99 -4.27
C ASP A 40 -6.32 4.87 -5.49
N ILE A 41 -5.29 5.73 -5.57
CA ILE A 41 -4.24 5.67 -6.60
C ILE A 41 -3.44 4.37 -6.48
N LEU A 42 -3.08 3.97 -5.25
CA LEU A 42 -2.36 2.72 -5.02
C LEU A 42 -3.21 1.50 -5.40
N PHE A 43 -4.51 1.50 -5.07
CA PHE A 43 -5.42 0.42 -5.49
C PHE A 43 -5.56 0.34 -7.00
N ALA A 44 -5.71 1.48 -7.66
CA ALA A 44 -5.81 1.55 -9.11
C ALA A 44 -4.52 1.04 -9.78
N TRP A 45 -3.35 1.43 -9.26
CA TRP A 45 -2.05 0.94 -9.74
C TRP A 45 -1.87 -0.57 -9.55
N ALA A 46 -2.22 -1.09 -8.37
CA ALA A 46 -2.16 -2.52 -8.09
C ALA A 46 -3.11 -3.31 -8.99
N ARG A 47 -4.32 -2.79 -9.24
CA ARG A 47 -5.28 -3.39 -10.17
C ARG A 47 -4.72 -3.43 -11.58
N SER A 48 -4.20 -2.32 -12.13
CA SER A 48 -3.60 -2.29 -13.46
C SER A 48 -2.48 -3.34 -13.60
N ARG A 49 -1.64 -3.50 -12.57
CA ARG A 49 -0.60 -4.53 -12.52
C ARG A 49 -1.16 -5.94 -12.55
N ALA A 50 -2.23 -6.20 -11.79
CA ALA A 50 -2.86 -7.52 -11.72
C ALA A 50 -3.52 -7.92 -13.05
N VAL A 51 -4.15 -6.98 -13.75
CA VAL A 51 -4.81 -7.22 -15.05
C VAL A 51 -3.89 -7.01 -16.26
N ARG A 52 -2.60 -6.68 -16.03
CA ARG A 52 -1.60 -6.36 -17.06
C ARG A 52 -2.00 -5.19 -17.99
N GLU A 53 -2.74 -4.22 -17.46
CA GLU A 53 -3.10 -2.99 -18.17
C GLU A 53 -2.08 -1.88 -17.92
N SER A 54 -2.03 -0.93 -18.88
CA SER A 54 -1.24 0.28 -18.71
C SER A 54 -1.90 1.23 -17.71
N PHE A 55 -1.23 1.42 -16.57
CA PHE A 55 -1.63 2.40 -15.56
C PHE A 55 -1.70 3.83 -16.13
N GLN A 56 -0.78 4.17 -17.04
CA GLN A 56 -0.74 5.48 -17.69
C GLN A 56 -1.98 5.70 -18.56
N GLU A 57 -2.41 4.69 -19.33
CA GLU A 57 -3.62 4.76 -20.13
C GLU A 57 -4.88 4.86 -19.26
N MET A 58 -4.90 4.14 -18.15
CA MET A 58 -6.00 4.22 -17.20
C MET A 58 -6.14 5.64 -16.61
N ILE A 59 -5.04 6.29 -16.24
CA ILE A 59 -5.07 7.69 -15.77
C ILE A 59 -5.58 8.62 -16.88
N ARG A 60 -5.06 8.47 -18.11
CA ARG A 60 -5.46 9.29 -19.26
C ARG A 60 -6.94 9.18 -19.60
N ARG A 61 -7.56 8.02 -19.40
CA ARG A 61 -9.00 7.81 -19.61
C ARG A 61 -9.87 8.48 -18.54
N HIS A 62 -9.29 8.83 -17.39
CA HIS A 62 -10.00 9.41 -16.25
C HIS A 62 -9.36 10.70 -15.72
N PRO A 63 -9.18 11.74 -16.56
CA PRO A 63 -8.42 12.94 -16.18
C PRO A 63 -9.10 13.75 -15.06
N HIS A 64 -10.43 13.69 -14.96
CA HIS A 64 -11.21 14.40 -13.92
C HIS A 64 -11.23 13.70 -12.57
N SER A 65 -10.86 12.41 -12.51
CA SER A 65 -10.98 11.61 -11.29
C SER A 65 -9.76 11.70 -10.37
N TRP A 66 -8.58 11.99 -10.93
CA TRP A 66 -7.30 11.88 -10.22
C TRP A 66 -6.40 13.12 -10.32
N GLY A 67 -6.78 14.08 -11.17
CA GLY A 67 -5.95 15.24 -11.51
C GLY A 67 -4.92 14.94 -12.60
N SER A 68 -3.87 15.75 -12.69
CA SER A 68 -2.83 15.60 -13.72
C SER A 68 -2.04 14.31 -13.54
N SER A 69 -1.53 13.72 -14.62
CA SER A 69 -0.68 12.53 -14.53
C SER A 69 0.52 12.75 -13.60
N ALA A 70 1.15 13.93 -13.64
CA ALA A 70 2.25 14.28 -12.76
C ALA A 70 1.84 14.23 -11.28
N THR A 71 0.66 14.74 -10.95
CA THR A 71 0.07 14.65 -9.60
C THR A 71 -0.14 13.20 -9.19
N VAL A 72 -0.69 12.36 -10.08
CA VAL A 72 -0.96 10.95 -9.77
C VAL A 72 0.32 10.18 -9.48
N TYR A 73 1.35 10.33 -10.31
CA TYR A 73 2.64 9.65 -10.08
C TYR A 73 3.32 10.14 -8.79
N ARG A 74 3.30 11.45 -8.51
CA ARG A 74 3.82 12.00 -7.26
C ARG A 74 3.11 11.41 -6.04
N LEU A 75 1.77 11.40 -6.04
CA LEU A 75 0.98 10.88 -4.92
C LEU A 75 1.16 9.37 -4.73
N ARG A 76 1.31 8.61 -5.82
CA ARG A 76 1.66 7.18 -5.76
C ARG A 76 2.99 6.97 -5.03
N ASP A 77 4.01 7.75 -5.40
CA ASP A 77 5.37 7.59 -4.86
C ASP A 77 5.47 8.03 -3.40
N GLU A 78 4.79 9.12 -3.03
CA GLU A 78 4.62 9.53 -1.64
C GLU A 78 3.96 8.44 -0.82
N ALA A 79 2.83 7.88 -1.30
CA ALA A 79 2.12 6.84 -0.60
C ALA A 79 2.99 5.59 -0.41
N ALA A 80 3.74 5.18 -1.44
CA ALA A 80 4.69 4.06 -1.34
C ALA A 80 5.80 4.33 -0.31
N SER A 81 6.35 5.55 -0.27
CA SER A 81 7.39 5.96 0.67
C SER A 81 6.90 5.98 2.13
N GLU A 82 5.68 6.51 2.35
CA GLU A 82 5.03 6.53 3.66
C GLU A 82 4.83 5.10 4.19
N ILE A 83 4.37 4.18 3.32
CA ILE A 83 4.18 2.79 3.70
C ILE A 83 5.50 2.09 4.02
N ALA A 84 6.54 2.29 3.20
CA ALA A 84 7.86 1.72 3.47
C ALA A 84 8.43 2.23 4.81
N SER A 85 8.27 3.53 5.09
CA SER A 85 8.70 4.14 6.35
C SER A 85 7.96 3.57 7.54
N GLY A 86 6.63 3.41 7.42
CA GLY A 86 5.79 2.83 8.45
C GLY A 86 6.13 1.38 8.78
N ILE A 87 6.36 0.55 7.76
CA ILE A 87 6.81 -0.84 7.92
C ILE A 87 8.17 -0.89 8.63
N ASN A 88 9.13 -0.05 8.21
CA ASN A 88 10.44 0.02 8.84
C ASN A 88 10.36 0.42 10.31
N ALA A 89 9.53 1.41 10.65
CA ALA A 89 9.29 1.82 12.03
C ALA A 89 8.69 0.68 12.87
N ALA A 90 7.72 -0.06 12.33
CA ALA A 90 7.10 -1.21 13.00
C ALA A 90 8.13 -2.33 13.26
N ILE A 91 9.00 -2.63 12.30
CA ILE A 91 10.08 -3.63 12.46
C ILE A 91 11.04 -3.22 13.58
N ILE A 92 11.47 -1.95 13.62
CA ILE A 92 12.37 -1.44 14.66
C ILE A 92 11.71 -1.55 16.04
N LYS A 93 10.43 -1.17 16.16
CA LYS A 93 9.66 -1.26 17.41
C LYS A 93 9.55 -2.71 17.90
N ALA A 94 9.22 -3.65 17.01
CA ALA A 94 9.11 -5.06 17.37
C ALA A 94 10.45 -5.67 17.81
N ARG A 95 11.57 -5.28 17.17
CA ARG A 95 12.92 -5.72 17.60
C ARG A 95 13.30 -5.14 18.97
N GLY A 96 12.94 -3.88 19.22
CA GLY A 96 13.19 -3.21 20.50
C GLY A 96 12.36 -3.74 21.68
N SER A 97 11.21 -4.38 21.43
CA SER A 97 10.43 -5.08 22.47
C SER A 97 10.97 -6.47 22.79
N VAL A 98 11.49 -7.19 21.78
CA VAL A 98 12.08 -8.52 21.97
C VAL A 98 13.36 -8.45 22.80
N ASN A 99 14.19 -7.40 22.63
CA ASN A 99 15.43 -7.24 23.41
C ASN A 99 15.22 -6.70 24.84
N ARG A 100 13.98 -6.36 25.24
CA ARG A 100 13.64 -5.88 26.58
C ARG A 100 12.85 -6.90 27.40
N SER A 101 12.64 -8.11 26.86
CA SER A 101 11.91 -9.21 27.51
C SER A 101 12.86 -10.29 27.98
#